data_AF-B8EL75-F1
#
_entry.id   AF-B8EL75-F1
#
_cell.length_a   1.000
_cell.length_b   1.000
_cell.length_c   1.000
_cell.angle_alpha   90.00
_cell.angle_beta   90.00
_cell.angle_gamma   90.00
#
_symmetry.space_group_name_H-M   'P 1'
#
loop_
_entity.id
_entity.type
_entity.pdbx_description
1 polymer ?
#
loop_
_entity_poly.entity_id
_entity_poly.type
_entity_poly.pdbx_seq_one_letter_code
_entity_poly.pdbx_strand_id
1 'polypeptide(L)'
;MRKIAAFASCFIAFAEAPATAAEKCPVGDIAAEKAGGYANAVKAALEDAPNCERAYKALAACQLGSSGDNALSDIVRSKCEPLFLVRASPATKQAYKKARQRCDKIAERNEGSMYQGFAAVCQAGAARDFARQYARRR
;
A
#
# COMPACT_ATOMS: atom_id res chain seq x y z
N MET A 1 8.55 31.79 58.73
CA MET A 1 7.93 30.45 58.56
C MET A 1 6.97 30.49 57.38
N ARG A 2 7.04 29.48 56.49
CA ARG A 2 6.12 29.09 55.39
C ARG A 2 5.80 30.15 54.30
N LYS A 3 6.40 30.15 53.10
CA LYS A 3 6.54 29.17 51.99
C LYS A 3 5.36 29.14 50.99
N ILE A 4 5.72 29.46 49.75
CA ILE A 4 5.21 28.98 48.44
C ILE A 4 3.99 29.70 47.85
N ALA A 5 4.26 30.60 46.90
CA ALA A 5 3.33 30.96 45.84
C ALA A 5 3.53 29.98 44.67
N ALA A 6 2.43 29.33 44.28
CA ALA A 6 2.40 28.24 43.32
C ALA A 6 2.75 28.71 41.89
N PHE A 7 3.83 28.17 41.33
CA PHE A 7 4.06 28.17 39.89
C PHE A 7 3.11 27.15 39.26
N ALA A 8 2.03 27.63 38.64
CA ALA A 8 1.17 26.82 37.80
C ALA A 8 1.93 26.43 36.51
N SER A 9 2.69 25.35 36.57
CA SER A 9 3.25 24.69 35.39
C SER A 9 2.12 24.05 34.59
N CYS A 10 1.83 24.62 33.43
CA CYS A 10 0.97 24.04 32.42
C CYS A 10 1.74 22.90 31.75
N PHE A 11 1.53 21.66 32.21
CA PHE A 11 2.07 20.47 31.56
C PHE A 11 1.39 20.31 30.19
N ILE A 12 2.14 20.60 29.12
CA ILE A 12 1.75 20.23 27.76
C ILE A 12 1.84 18.70 27.68
N ALA A 13 0.70 18.03 27.77
CA ALA A 13 0.59 16.61 27.47
C ALA A 13 0.87 16.42 25.97
N PHE A 14 2.09 16.00 25.64
CA PHE A 14 2.40 15.43 24.33
C PHE A 14 1.59 14.13 24.21
N ALA A 15 0.49 14.18 23.45
CA ALA A 15 -0.19 12.97 23.01
C ALA A 15 0.74 12.26 22.02
N GLU A 16 1.43 11.21 22.49
CA GLU A 16 2.07 10.23 21.60
C GLU A 16 0.96 9.59 20.75
N ALA A 17 0.86 10.04 19.51
CA ALA A 17 0.08 9.32 18.51
C ALA A 17 0.66 7.91 18.39
N PRO A 18 -0.18 6.86 18.35
CA PRO A 18 0.31 5.51 18.19
C PRO A 18 1.05 5.42 16.86
N ALA A 19 2.36 5.22 16.90
CA ALA A 19 3.14 4.86 15.74
C ALA A 19 2.61 3.50 15.26
N THR A 20 1.76 3.52 14.23
CA THR A 20 1.38 2.29 13.53
C THR A 20 2.66 1.69 13.00
N ALA A 21 3.12 0.59 13.60
CA ALA A 21 4.31 -0.11 13.17
C ALA A 21 4.24 -0.34 11.66
N ALA A 22 5.21 0.18 10.91
CA ALA A 22 5.35 -0.13 9.49
C ALA A 22 5.40 -1.66 9.37
N GLU A 23 4.46 -2.24 8.61
CA GLU A 23 4.46 -3.68 8.36
C GLU A 23 5.77 -4.02 7.65
N LYS A 24 6.55 -4.94 8.24
CA LYS A 24 7.83 -5.38 7.68
C LYS A 24 7.57 -6.20 6.42
N CYS A 25 8.45 -6.07 5.41
CA CYS A 25 8.41 -6.91 4.23
C CYS A 25 8.55 -8.39 4.65
N PRO A 26 7.63 -9.30 4.24
CA PRO A 26 7.72 -10.72 4.59
C PRO A 26 8.83 -11.49 3.86
N VAL A 27 9.65 -10.83 3.04
CA VAL A 27 10.76 -11.44 2.30
C VAL A 27 12.07 -11.18 3.02
N GLY A 28 12.72 -12.26 3.47
CA GLY A 28 14.09 -12.24 3.99
C GLY A 28 15.10 -12.87 3.02
N ASP A 29 16.38 -12.82 3.38
CA ASP A 29 17.49 -13.24 2.53
C ASP A 29 17.39 -14.70 2.05
N ILE A 30 16.97 -15.61 2.94
CA ILE A 30 16.78 -17.04 2.60
C ILE A 30 15.72 -17.22 1.51
N ALA A 31 14.63 -16.45 1.57
CA ALA A 31 13.58 -16.50 0.55
C ALA A 31 14.06 -15.90 -0.77
N ALA A 32 14.84 -14.82 -0.72
CA ALA A 32 15.46 -14.19 -1.88
C ALA A 32 16.44 -15.15 -2.57
N GLU A 33 17.31 -15.83 -1.83
CA GLU A 33 18.23 -16.83 -2.37
C GLU A 33 17.48 -17.99 -3.04
N LYS A 34 16.49 -18.57 -2.35
CA LYS A 34 15.67 -19.68 -2.88
C LYS A 34 14.92 -19.30 -4.16
N ALA A 35 14.48 -18.05 -4.28
CA ALA A 35 13.76 -17.56 -5.46
C ALA A 35 14.68 -17.06 -6.59
N GLY A 36 16.01 -17.11 -6.41
CA GLY A 36 16.96 -16.58 -7.39
C GLY A 36 16.96 -15.04 -7.49
N GLY A 37 16.59 -14.34 -6.41
CA GLY A 37 16.63 -12.89 -6.30
C GLY A 37 15.46 -12.31 -5.48
N TYR A 38 15.68 -11.12 -4.91
CA TYR A 38 14.69 -10.43 -4.08
C TYR A 38 13.37 -10.17 -4.82
N ALA A 39 13.42 -9.69 -6.07
CA ALA A 39 12.22 -9.42 -6.87
C ALA A 39 11.36 -10.68 -7.09
N ASN A 40 11.99 -11.84 -7.31
CA ASN A 40 11.27 -13.10 -7.47
C ASN A 40 10.66 -13.57 -6.16
N ALA A 41 11.35 -13.37 -5.03
CA ALA A 41 10.80 -13.71 -3.72
C ALA A 41 9.61 -12.80 -3.34
N VAL A 42 9.67 -11.51 -3.68
CA VAL A 42 8.53 -10.60 -3.51
C VAL A 42 7.38 -11.05 -4.39
N LYS A 43 7.63 -11.34 -5.68
CA LYS A 43 6.61 -11.89 -6.58
C LYS A 43 5.92 -13.13 -5.99
N ALA A 44 6.70 -14.11 -5.51
CA ALA A 44 6.16 -15.31 -4.88
C ALA A 44 5.33 -14.98 -3.63
N ALA A 45 5.82 -14.10 -2.76
CA ALA A 45 5.06 -13.66 -1.57
C ALA A 45 3.73 -12.97 -1.93
N LEU A 46 3.70 -12.22 -3.03
CA LEU A 46 2.47 -11.62 -3.54
C LEU A 46 1.53 -12.66 -4.13
N GLU A 47 2.03 -13.66 -4.86
CA GLU A 47 1.23 -14.74 -5.43
C GLU A 47 0.61 -15.62 -4.33
N ASP A 48 1.38 -15.93 -3.28
CA ASP A 48 0.96 -16.74 -2.14
C ASP A 48 0.08 -15.98 -1.14
N ALA A 49 0.00 -14.65 -1.25
CA ALA A 49 -0.81 -13.85 -0.34
C ALA A 49 -2.28 -14.29 -0.38
N PRO A 50 -2.90 -14.56 0.80
CA PRO A 50 -4.20 -15.24 0.88
C PRO A 50 -5.38 -14.36 0.44
N ASN A 51 -5.18 -13.04 0.36
CA ASN A 51 -6.21 -12.12 -0.09
C ASN A 51 -5.61 -10.79 -0.56
N CYS A 52 -6.45 -9.98 -1.20
CA CYS A 52 -6.14 -8.63 -1.69
C CYS A 52 -5.44 -7.75 -0.64
N GLU A 53 -5.93 -7.70 0.61
CA GLU A 53 -5.36 -6.84 1.65
C GLU A 53 -3.93 -7.26 2.00
N ARG A 54 -3.72 -8.56 2.21
CA ARG A 54 -2.39 -9.11 2.52
C ARG A 54 -1.42 -8.94 1.34
N ALA A 55 -1.89 -9.12 0.11
CA ALA A 55 -1.08 -8.90 -1.08
C ALA A 55 -0.63 -7.44 -1.19
N TYR A 56 -1.54 -6.48 -1.02
CA TYR A 56 -1.18 -5.06 -1.07
C TYR A 56 -0.22 -4.66 0.06
N LYS A 57 -0.44 -5.16 1.28
CA LYS A 57 0.46 -4.90 2.42
C LYS A 57 1.88 -5.40 2.16
N ALA A 58 2.01 -6.62 1.62
CA ALA A 58 3.30 -7.16 1.22
C ALA A 58 3.96 -6.29 0.13
N LEU A 59 3.20 -5.88 -0.90
CA LEU A 59 3.72 -5.00 -1.96
C LEU A 59 4.20 -3.66 -1.39
N ALA A 60 3.41 -3.02 -0.55
CA ALA A 60 3.75 -1.73 0.06
C ALA A 60 5.00 -1.81 0.96
N ALA A 61 5.21 -2.96 1.61
CA ALA A 61 6.37 -3.19 2.45
C ALA A 61 7.63 -3.59 1.66
N CYS A 62 7.46 -4.23 0.49
CA CYS A 62 8.55 -4.85 -0.27
C CYS A 62 8.90 -4.16 -1.60
N GLN A 63 8.44 -2.92 -1.82
CA GLN A 63 8.64 -2.20 -3.07
C GLN A 63 10.09 -2.29 -3.57
N LEU A 64 10.25 -2.48 -4.88
CA LEU A 64 11.56 -2.49 -5.53
C LEU A 64 12.10 -1.08 -5.77
N GLY A 65 11.21 -0.07 -5.82
CA GLY A 65 11.57 1.30 -6.16
C GLY A 65 11.95 1.46 -7.63
N SER A 66 11.36 0.64 -8.51
CA SER A 66 11.69 0.60 -9.94
C SER A 66 10.49 0.16 -10.79
N SER A 67 10.67 0.10 -12.11
CA SER A 67 9.63 -0.41 -13.01
C SER A 67 9.28 -1.88 -12.78
N GLY A 68 10.09 -2.63 -12.00
CA GLY A 68 9.73 -3.98 -11.55
C GLY A 68 8.45 -4.00 -10.69
N ASP A 69 8.13 -2.91 -9.99
CA ASP A 69 6.90 -2.79 -9.21
C ASP A 69 5.63 -2.79 -10.08
N ASN A 70 5.75 -2.60 -11.40
CA ASN A 70 4.62 -2.72 -12.33
C ASN A 70 4.03 -4.13 -12.31
N ALA A 71 4.88 -5.15 -12.50
CA ALA A 71 4.45 -6.54 -12.51
C ALA A 71 3.94 -6.99 -11.12
N LEU A 72 4.59 -6.52 -10.05
CA LEU A 72 4.17 -6.80 -8.67
C LEU A 72 2.79 -6.19 -8.37
N SER A 73 2.56 -4.96 -8.84
CA SER A 73 1.28 -4.26 -8.70
C SER A 73 0.15 -4.94 -9.46
N ASP A 74 0.43 -5.51 -10.64
CA ASP A 74 -0.55 -6.27 -11.42
C ASP A 74 -1.00 -7.55 -10.70
N ILE A 75 -0.12 -8.23 -9.98
CA ILE A 75 -0.48 -9.39 -9.14
C ILE A 75 -1.48 -8.95 -8.07
N VAL A 76 -1.20 -7.86 -7.35
CA VAL A 76 -2.12 -7.34 -6.32
C VAL A 76 -3.46 -6.94 -6.94
N ARG A 77 -3.45 -6.22 -8.07
CA ARG A 77 -4.66 -5.82 -8.78
C ARG A 77 -5.50 -7.03 -9.20
N SER A 78 -4.89 -8.08 -9.73
CA SER A 78 -5.62 -9.29 -10.14
C SER A 78 -6.33 -10.00 -8.98
N LYS A 79 -5.83 -9.87 -7.74
CA LYS A 79 -6.50 -10.36 -6.52
C LYS A 79 -7.58 -9.41 -6.01
N CYS A 80 -7.40 -8.10 -6.17
CA CYS A 80 -8.31 -7.09 -5.63
C CYS A 80 -9.50 -6.79 -6.54
N GLU A 81 -9.26 -6.63 -7.83
CA GLU A 81 -10.26 -6.22 -8.82
C GLU A 81 -11.50 -7.14 -8.88
N PRO A 82 -11.39 -8.49 -8.83
CA PRO A 82 -12.55 -9.37 -8.86
C PRO A 82 -13.52 -9.17 -7.68
N LEU A 83 -13.04 -8.64 -6.55
CA LEU A 83 -13.86 -8.44 -5.35
C LEU A 83 -14.92 -7.35 -5.53
N PHE A 84 -14.74 -6.45 -6.51
CA PHE A 84 -15.68 -5.35 -6.76
C PHE A 84 -16.03 -5.17 -8.23
N LEU A 85 -15.09 -5.31 -9.18
CA LEU A 85 -15.33 -4.93 -10.59
C LEU A 85 -16.43 -5.74 -11.28
N VAL A 86 -16.57 -7.02 -10.95
CA VAL A 86 -17.55 -7.91 -11.58
C VAL A 86 -18.98 -7.41 -11.33
N ARG A 87 -19.24 -6.87 -10.13
CA ARG A 87 -20.56 -6.41 -9.68
C ARG A 87 -20.65 -4.89 -9.50
N ALA A 88 -19.63 -4.16 -9.94
CA ALA A 88 -19.56 -2.71 -9.81
C ALA A 88 -20.55 -2.04 -10.76
N SER A 89 -21.26 -1.03 -10.25
CA SER A 89 -22.04 -0.11 -11.09
C SER A 89 -21.14 0.62 -12.10
N PRO A 90 -21.69 1.15 -13.20
CA PRO A 90 -20.92 1.99 -14.13
C PRO A 90 -20.24 3.18 -13.44
N ALA A 91 -20.92 3.80 -12.46
CA ALA A 91 -20.34 4.87 -11.65
C ALA A 91 -19.12 4.42 -10.84
N THR A 92 -19.18 3.25 -10.22
CA THR A 92 -18.04 2.67 -9.48
C THR A 92 -16.88 2.32 -10.40
N LYS A 93 -17.14 1.74 -11.58
CA LYS A 93 -16.10 1.45 -12.58
C LYS A 93 -15.41 2.74 -13.06
N GLN A 94 -16.19 3.79 -13.31
CA GLN A 94 -15.65 5.09 -13.70
C GLN A 94 -14.86 5.76 -12.58
N ALA A 95 -15.32 5.66 -11.33
CA ALA A 95 -14.58 6.15 -10.17
C ALA A 95 -13.23 5.43 -10.00
N TYR A 96 -13.20 4.11 -10.19
CA TYR A 96 -11.97 3.31 -10.15
C TYR A 96 -11.00 3.69 -11.27
N LYS A 97 -11.49 3.84 -12.52
CA LYS A 97 -10.70 4.33 -13.64
C LYS A 97 -10.07 5.69 -13.34
N LYS A 98 -10.86 6.64 -12.82
CA LYS A 98 -10.34 7.96 -12.41
C LYS A 98 -9.31 7.85 -11.29
N ALA A 99 -9.46 6.92 -10.35
CA ALA A 99 -8.47 6.70 -9.30
C ALA A 99 -7.13 6.23 -9.87
N ARG A 100 -7.14 5.28 -10.80
CA ARG A 100 -5.92 4.85 -11.50
C ARG A 100 -5.27 5.98 -12.30
N GLN A 101 -6.07 6.75 -13.03
CA GLN A 101 -5.56 7.90 -13.80
C GLN A 101 -4.94 9.00 -12.93
N ARG A 102 -5.37 9.15 -11.67
CA ARG A 102 -4.70 10.05 -10.73
C ARG A 102 -3.31 9.55 -10.34
N CYS A 103 -3.14 8.23 -10.22
CA CYS A 103 -1.83 7.62 -9.95
C CYS A 103 -0.87 7.79 -11.14
N ASP A 104 -1.37 7.74 -12.37
CA ASP A 104 -0.56 7.94 -13.58
C ASP A 104 0.15 9.30 -13.60
N LYS A 105 -0.45 10.31 -12.94
CA LYS A 105 0.17 11.63 -12.77
C LYS A 105 1.51 11.59 -12.03
N ILE A 106 1.80 10.54 -11.26
CA ILE A 106 3.11 10.34 -10.62
C ILE A 106 4.18 10.13 -11.70
N ALA A 107 3.93 9.23 -12.64
CA ALA A 107 4.87 8.93 -13.73
C ALA A 107 4.87 9.99 -14.83
N GLU A 108 3.75 10.69 -15.07
CA GLU A 108 3.72 11.77 -16.08
C GLU A 108 4.50 13.02 -15.64
N ARG A 109 4.55 13.29 -14.33
CA ARG A 109 5.20 14.51 -13.79
C ARG A 109 6.67 14.32 -13.44
N ASN A 110 7.15 13.08 -13.44
CA ASN A 110 8.49 12.75 -12.99
C ASN A 110 9.13 11.73 -13.94
N GLU A 111 10.42 11.87 -14.17
CA GLU A 111 11.17 10.96 -15.04
C GLU A 111 11.82 9.83 -14.25
N GLY A 112 11.93 8.66 -14.88
CA GLY A 112 12.66 7.50 -14.33
C GLY A 112 11.77 6.34 -13.89
N SER A 113 12.38 5.15 -13.84
CA SER A 113 11.69 3.89 -13.57
C SER A 113 11.11 3.81 -12.15
N MET A 114 11.69 4.53 -11.20
CA MET A 114 11.18 4.62 -9.82
C MET A 114 9.75 5.17 -9.78
N TYR A 115 9.47 6.26 -10.51
CA TYR A 115 8.15 6.88 -10.52
C TYR A 115 7.12 6.05 -11.31
N GLN A 116 7.56 5.26 -12.29
CA GLN A 116 6.70 4.26 -12.92
C GLN A 116 6.23 3.22 -11.90
N GLY A 117 7.17 2.69 -11.10
CA GLY A 117 6.85 1.76 -10.02
C GLY A 117 5.91 2.37 -8.98
N PHE A 118 6.16 3.60 -8.55
CA PHE A 118 5.28 4.31 -7.61
C PHE A 118 3.88 4.55 -8.16
N ALA A 119 3.75 4.88 -9.45
CA ALA A 119 2.45 4.98 -10.10
C ALA A 119 1.71 3.64 -10.06
N ALA A 120 2.38 2.53 -10.36
CA ALA A 120 1.79 1.20 -10.32
C ALA A 120 1.36 0.79 -8.90
N VAL A 121 2.19 1.04 -7.87
CA VAL A 121 1.82 0.72 -6.48
C VAL A 121 0.64 1.56 -6.03
N CYS A 122 0.57 2.84 -6.43
CA CYS A 122 -0.61 3.68 -6.20
C CYS A 122 -1.88 3.07 -6.84
N GLN A 123 -1.78 2.56 -8.08
CA GLN A 123 -2.92 1.89 -8.73
C GLN A 123 -3.36 0.61 -8.00
N ALA A 124 -2.41 -0.19 -7.51
CA ALA A 124 -2.71 -1.36 -6.68
C ALA A 124 -3.41 -0.96 -5.37
N GLY A 125 -2.98 0.14 -4.75
CA GLY A 125 -3.62 0.72 -3.57
C GLY A 125 -5.07 1.14 -3.84
N ALA A 126 -5.32 1.78 -4.99
CA ALA A 126 -6.67 2.10 -5.42
C ALA A 126 -7.54 0.84 -5.59
N ALA A 127 -7.00 -0.25 -6.15
CA ALA A 127 -7.74 -1.52 -6.27
C ALA A 127 -8.10 -2.10 -4.89
N ARG A 128 -7.17 -2.08 -3.94
CA ARG A 128 -7.39 -2.49 -2.54
C ARG A 128 -8.47 -1.66 -1.89
N ASP A 129 -8.41 -0.34 -2.01
CA ASP A 129 -9.36 0.57 -1.38
C ASP A 129 -10.79 0.36 -1.90
N PHE A 130 -10.95 0.16 -3.21
CA PHE A 130 -12.25 -0.16 -3.81
C PHE A 130 -12.76 -1.53 -3.38
N ALA A 131 -11.90 -2.56 -3.32
CA ALA A 131 -12.27 -3.87 -2.81
C ALA A 131 -12.76 -3.79 -1.36
N ARG A 132 -12.05 -3.06 -0.50
CA ARG A 132 -12.42 -2.83 0.90
C ARG A 132 -13.73 -2.07 1.03
N GLN A 133 -13.91 -1.00 0.25
CA GLN A 133 -15.15 -0.23 0.28
C GLN A 133 -16.34 -1.06 -0.18
N TYR A 134 -16.17 -1.89 -1.20
CA TYR A 134 -17.23 -2.74 -1.72
C TYR A 134 -17.62 -3.83 -0.71
N ALA A 135 -16.63 -4.45 -0.03
CA ALA A 135 -16.89 -5.42 1.03
C ALA A 135 -17.66 -4.84 2.22
N ARG A 136 -17.47 -3.55 2.55
CA ARG A 136 -18.18 -2.85 3.63
C ARG A 136 -19.63 -2.46 3.29
N ARG A 137 -19.97 -2.39 2.01
CA ARG A 137 -21.32 -2.02 1.53
C ARG A 137 -22.24 -3.24 1.38
N ARG A 138 -21.71 -4.43 1.62
CA ARG A 138 -22.40 -5.70 1.53
C ARG A 138 -22.77 -6.17 2.92
#